data_AF-A0A0L0FB50-F1
#
_entry.id   AF-A0A0L0FB50-F1
#
_cell.length_a   1.000
_cell.length_b   1.000
_cell.length_c   1.000
_cell.angle_alpha   90.00
_cell.angle_beta   90.00
_cell.angle_gamma   90.00
#
_symmetry.space_group_name_H-M   'P 1'
#
loop_
_entity.id
_entity.type
_entity.pdbx_description
1 polymer ?
#
loop_
_entity_poly.entity_id
_entity_poly.type
_entity_poly.pdbx_seq_one_letter_code
_entity_poly.pdbx_strand_id
1 'polypeptide(L)'
;MSGIQFGLGVAIGSITPKEQKDILMKDFKEVQSTWCPRNGTQFTPAHSQPDFSFITYAPKAFRYFRDAYGIKPADFLLSLCTSPLQELSNPGASGSLFYLSPDDNFIIKTVSHSETTALTKMLPGYFLVRQLCDIVTITP
;
A
#
# COMPACT_ATOMS: atom_id res chain seq x y z
N MET A 1 -9.35 11.77 7.77
CA MET A 1 -8.35 10.82 7.25
C MET A 1 -8.57 9.48 7.93
N SER A 2 -8.86 8.43 7.15
CA SER A 2 -9.08 7.07 7.69
C SER A 2 -7.75 6.44 8.16
N GLY A 3 -7.81 5.35 8.93
CA GLY A 3 -6.61 4.59 9.31
C GLY A 3 -5.77 4.12 8.11
N ILE A 4 -6.43 3.75 7.00
CA ILE A 4 -5.78 3.36 5.74
C ILE A 4 -4.96 4.51 5.16
N GLN A 5 -5.58 5.69 5.03
CA GLN A 5 -4.92 6.88 4.47
C GLN A 5 -3.76 7.35 5.34
N PHE A 6 -3.92 7.29 6.67
CA PHE A 6 -2.84 7.59 7.60
C PHE A 6 -1.66 6.64 7.43
N GLY A 7 -1.93 5.33 7.43
CA GLY A 7 -0.91 4.29 7.28
C GLY A 7 -0.14 4.41 5.97
N LEU A 8 -0.85 4.65 4.85
CA LEU A 8 -0.23 4.92 3.55
C LEU A 8 0.67 6.16 3.59
N GLY A 9 0.20 7.26 4.19
CA GLY A 9 0.98 8.48 4.35
C GLY A 9 2.29 8.25 5.11
N VAL A 10 2.23 7.52 6.22
CA VAL A 10 3.42 7.15 7.00
C VAL A 10 4.34 6.22 6.23
N ALA A 11 3.80 5.14 5.65
CA ALA A 11 4.59 4.10 4.99
C ALA A 11 5.32 4.63 3.75
N ILE A 12 4.68 5.48 2.95
CA ILE A 12 5.29 6.06 1.74
C ILE A 12 6.15 7.29 2.09
N GLY A 13 5.71 8.14 3.02
CA GLY A 13 6.43 9.34 3.43
C GLY A 13 7.74 9.06 4.17
N SER A 14 7.85 7.90 4.83
CA SER A 14 9.08 7.47 5.53
C SER A 14 10.14 6.90 4.58
N ILE A 15 9.80 6.60 3.32
CA ILE A 15 10.74 6.03 2.37
C ILE A 15 11.66 7.15 1.88
N THR A 16 12.89 7.12 2.38
CA THR A 16 13.93 8.08 2.00
C THR A 16 14.29 7.90 0.51
N PRO A 17 14.59 8.97 -0.24
CA PRO A 17 15.04 8.87 -1.63
C PRO A 17 16.32 8.03 -1.82
N LYS A 18 17.04 7.75 -0.73
CA LYS A 18 18.38 7.18 -0.73
C LYS A 18 18.44 5.78 -1.35
N GLU A 19 19.27 5.74 -2.40
CA GLU A 19 19.79 4.59 -3.14
C GLU A 19 18.72 3.68 -3.75
N GLN A 20 18.51 3.88 -5.05
CA GLN A 20 17.89 2.92 -5.96
C GLN A 20 18.80 1.69 -6.02
N LYS A 21 18.74 0.83 -4.99
CA LYS A 21 19.43 -0.46 -4.98
C LYS A 21 18.63 -1.45 -5.80
N ASP A 22 19.35 -2.32 -6.49
CA ASP A 22 18.75 -3.48 -7.14
C ASP A 22 17.87 -4.24 -6.15
N ILE A 23 16.69 -4.63 -6.60
CA ILE A 23 15.79 -5.48 -5.83
C ILE A 23 16.43 -6.85 -5.67
N LEU A 24 16.45 -7.34 -4.43
CA LEU A 24 16.93 -8.67 -4.10
C LEU A 24 15.74 -9.58 -3.78
N MET A 25 15.93 -10.89 -3.94
CA MET A 25 14.87 -11.88 -3.66
C MET A 25 14.33 -11.80 -2.23
N LYS A 26 15.13 -11.34 -1.26
CA LYS A 26 14.72 -11.14 0.13
C LYS A 26 13.70 -10.01 0.29
N ASP A 27 13.74 -8.98 -0.57
CA ASP A 27 12.89 -7.79 -0.44
C ASP A 27 11.42 -8.11 -0.76
N PHE A 28 11.13 -9.18 -1.53
CA PHE A 28 9.77 -9.66 -1.78
C PHE A 28 9.12 -10.33 -0.56
N LYS A 29 9.91 -10.71 0.44
CA LYS A 29 9.41 -11.33 1.69
C LYS A 29 9.45 -10.38 2.87
N GLU A 30 9.93 -9.16 2.67
CA GLU A 30 10.03 -8.16 3.73
C GLU A 30 8.62 -7.72 4.16
N VAL A 31 8.37 -7.68 5.47
CA VAL A 31 7.13 -7.19 6.06
C VAL A 31 7.50 -6.21 7.14
N GLN A 32 6.98 -4.99 7.05
CA GLN A 32 7.22 -3.92 8.01
C GLN A 32 5.93 -3.64 8.78
N SER A 33 6.00 -3.67 10.11
CA SER A 33 4.91 -3.22 10.98
C SER A 33 5.26 -1.86 11.56
N THR A 34 4.34 -0.91 11.43
CA THR A 34 4.47 0.45 11.94
C THR A 34 3.41 0.71 13.00
N TRP A 35 3.86 1.07 14.21
CA TRP A 35 2.95 1.40 15.30
C TRP A 35 2.41 2.83 15.17
N CYS A 36 1.09 2.96 15.16
CA CYS A 36 0.35 4.22 14.98
C CYS A 36 -0.56 4.47 16.19
N PRO A 37 -0.01 4.94 17.33
CA PRO A 37 -0.82 5.33 18.47
C PRO A 37 -1.50 6.68 18.20
N ARG A 38 -2.70 6.88 18.75
CA ARG A 38 -3.47 8.12 18.67
C ARG A 38 -2.66 9.36 19.04
N ASN A 39 -1.85 9.24 20.08
CA ASN A 39 -1.00 10.33 20.59
C ASN A 39 0.27 10.56 19.76
N GLY A 40 0.52 9.74 18.74
CA GLY A 40 1.72 9.78 17.91
C GLY A 40 2.97 9.21 18.59
N THR A 41 4.04 9.15 17.82
CA THR A 41 5.41 8.81 18.25
C THR A 41 6.40 9.81 17.63
N GLN A 42 7.70 9.60 17.83
CA GLN A 42 8.73 10.36 17.11
C GLN A 42 8.70 10.15 15.58
N PHE A 43 8.06 9.08 15.09
CA PHE A 43 8.01 8.73 13.66
C PHE A 43 6.60 8.74 13.07
N THR A 44 5.56 8.79 13.90
CA THR A 44 4.17 8.79 13.47
C THR A 44 3.45 9.99 14.07
N PRO A 45 2.84 10.88 13.27
CA PRO A 45 2.15 12.04 13.80
C PRO A 45 0.90 11.63 14.60
N ALA A 46 0.49 12.45 15.56
CA ALA A 46 -0.76 12.24 16.29
C ALA A 46 -1.97 12.30 15.35
N HIS A 47 -3.02 11.53 15.64
CA HIS A 47 -4.20 11.40 14.80
C HIS A 47 -5.48 11.12 15.60
N SER A 48 -6.65 11.23 14.97
CA SER A 48 -7.95 11.00 15.63
C SER A 48 -8.39 9.53 15.69
N GLN A 49 -7.73 8.64 14.93
CA GLN A 49 -8.03 7.20 14.93
C GLN A 49 -7.60 6.55 16.26
N PRO A 50 -8.24 5.44 16.69
CA PRO A 50 -7.71 4.57 17.75
C PRO A 50 -6.30 4.08 17.42
N ASP A 51 -5.59 3.58 18.44
CA ASP A 51 -4.26 3.00 18.26
C ASP A 51 -4.31 1.77 17.34
N PHE A 52 -3.39 1.65 16.39
CA PHE A 52 -3.31 0.53 15.46
C PHE A 52 -1.89 0.26 14.96
N SER A 53 -1.66 -0.94 14.42
CA SER A 53 -0.45 -1.26 13.68
C SER A 53 -0.75 -1.26 12.18
N PHE A 54 0.06 -0.58 11.39
CA PHE A 54 -0.02 -0.60 9.93
C PHE A 54 1.04 -1.54 9.36
N ILE A 55 0.63 -2.55 8.58
CA ILE A 55 1.53 -3.53 8.00
C ILE A 55 1.77 -3.21 6.52
N THR A 56 3.03 -3.10 6.14
CA THR A 56 3.47 -2.90 4.75
C THR A 56 4.22 -4.12 4.25
N TYR A 57 3.71 -4.76 3.20
CA TYR A 57 4.33 -5.91 2.55
C TYR A 57 5.26 -5.46 1.42
N ALA A 58 6.44 -6.07 1.34
CA ALA A 58 7.46 -5.87 0.31
C ALA A 58 7.66 -4.40 -0.11
N PRO A 59 7.94 -3.47 0.84
CA PRO A 59 7.90 -2.03 0.59
C PRO A 59 8.79 -1.59 -0.58
N LYS A 60 9.98 -2.19 -0.71
CA LYS A 60 10.91 -1.92 -1.82
C LYS A 60 10.40 -2.46 -3.15
N ALA A 61 9.76 -3.64 -3.16
CA ALA A 61 9.14 -4.20 -4.36
C ALA A 61 8.04 -3.29 -4.89
N PHE A 62 7.13 -2.85 -4.02
CA PHE A 62 6.07 -1.94 -4.43
C PHE A 62 6.56 -0.54 -4.79
N ARG A 63 7.67 -0.06 -4.20
CA ARG A 63 8.34 1.15 -4.71
C ARG A 63 8.81 0.95 -6.15
N TYR A 64 9.53 -0.12 -6.42
CA TYR A 64 10.02 -0.44 -7.76
C TYR A 64 8.89 -0.61 -8.79
N PHE A 65 7.76 -1.22 -8.39
CA PHE A 65 6.59 -1.32 -9.27
C PHE A 65 5.95 0.03 -9.55
N ARG A 66 5.77 0.89 -8.54
CA ARG A 66 5.28 2.26 -8.76
C ARG A 66 6.19 3.03 -9.72
N ASP A 67 7.51 2.97 -9.49
CA ASP A 67 8.49 3.61 -10.37
C ASP A 67 8.43 3.05 -11.81
N ALA A 68 8.20 1.74 -11.96
CA ALA A 68 8.00 1.07 -13.26
C ALA A 68 6.87 1.68 -14.10
N TYR A 69 5.78 2.00 -13.41
CA TYR A 69 4.54 2.50 -13.99
C TYR A 69 4.49 4.03 -14.02
N GLY A 70 5.60 4.71 -13.67
CA GLY A 70 5.67 6.17 -13.67
C GLY A 70 4.85 6.83 -12.55
N ILE A 71 4.46 6.07 -11.53
CA ILE A 71 3.65 6.57 -10.41
C ILE A 71 4.57 7.23 -9.38
N LYS A 72 4.58 8.57 -9.37
CA LYS A 72 5.38 9.32 -8.39
C LYS A 72 4.78 9.18 -6.99
N PRO A 73 5.59 9.10 -5.93
CA PRO A 73 5.10 9.01 -4.55
C PRO A 73 4.16 10.16 -4.16
N ALA A 74 4.46 11.39 -4.61
CA ALA A 74 3.63 12.56 -4.33
C ALA A 74 2.24 12.44 -4.97
N ASP A 75 2.17 12.01 -6.23
CA ASP A 75 0.92 11.83 -6.97
C ASP A 75 0.09 10.69 -6.35
N PHE A 76 0.73 9.57 -6.00
CA PHE A 76 0.09 8.45 -5.30
C PHE A 76 -0.54 8.87 -3.96
N LEU A 77 0.19 9.65 -3.16
CA LEU A 77 -0.31 10.16 -1.89
C LEU A 77 -1.40 11.22 -2.08
N LEU A 78 -1.29 12.07 -3.11
CA LEU A 78 -2.30 13.04 -3.46
C LEU A 78 -3.63 12.35 -3.77
N SER A 79 -3.63 11.36 -4.66
CA SER A 79 -4.83 10.63 -5.06
C SER A 79 -5.47 9.85 -3.90
N LEU A 80 -4.67 9.19 -3.06
CA LEU A 80 -5.20 8.26 -2.05
C LEU A 80 -5.41 8.87 -0.67
N CYS A 81 -4.66 9.89 -0.26
CA CYS A 81 -4.61 10.33 1.14
C CYS A 81 -5.20 11.71 1.38
N THR A 82 -5.48 12.52 0.36
CA THR A 82 -5.91 13.92 0.55
C THR A 82 -7.42 14.11 0.58
N SER A 83 -8.17 13.20 -0.04
CA SER A 83 -9.63 13.26 -0.16
C SER A 83 -10.27 11.93 0.25
N PRO A 84 -11.53 11.90 0.71
CA PRO A 84 -12.21 10.65 1.07
C PRO A 84 -12.26 9.68 -0.11
N LEU A 85 -11.98 8.40 0.14
CA LEU A 85 -12.11 7.35 -0.87
C LEU A 85 -13.59 7.00 -1.09
N GLN A 86 -13.95 6.68 -2.33
CA GLN A 86 -15.30 6.29 -2.69
C GLN A 86 -15.46 4.76 -2.59
N GLU A 87 -16.31 4.28 -1.69
CA GLU A 87 -16.62 2.85 -1.60
C GLU A 87 -17.47 2.40 -2.79
N LEU A 88 -17.06 1.33 -3.46
CA LEU A 88 -17.81 0.74 -4.57
C LEU A 88 -18.72 -0.38 -4.03
N SER A 89 -20.03 -0.26 -4.26
CA SER A 89 -21.05 -1.19 -3.73
C SER A 89 -21.15 -2.52 -4.50
N ASN A 90 -20.06 -2.98 -5.12
CA ASN A 90 -19.99 -4.24 -5.83
C ASN A 90 -19.12 -5.24 -5.03
N PRO A 91 -19.72 -6.06 -4.15
CA PRO A 91 -18.98 -7.19 -3.60
C PRO A 91 -18.61 -8.08 -4.78
N GLY A 92 -17.33 -8.09 -5.15
CA GLY A 92 -16.81 -9.05 -6.13
C GLY A 92 -17.11 -10.48 -5.66
N ALA A 93 -16.86 -11.48 -6.50
CA ALA A 93 -17.14 -12.88 -6.16
C ALA A 93 -16.55 -13.35 -4.81
N SER A 94 -15.54 -12.65 -4.29
CA SER A 94 -14.87 -12.89 -3.00
C SER A 94 -15.49 -12.19 -1.78
N GLY A 95 -16.51 -11.32 -1.93
CA GLY A 95 -17.05 -10.52 -0.82
C GLY A 95 -16.11 -9.42 -0.30
N SER A 96 -15.09 -9.06 -1.08
CA SER A 96 -14.13 -8.00 -0.75
C SER A 96 -14.73 -6.62 -0.97
N LEU A 97 -14.34 -5.67 -0.11
CA LEU A 97 -14.62 -4.25 -0.27
C LEU A 97 -13.66 -3.61 -1.28
N PHE A 98 -14.17 -2.65 -2.02
CA PHE A 98 -13.42 -1.86 -2.99
C PHE A 98 -13.60 -0.38 -2.70
N TYR A 99 -12.51 0.36 -2.82
CA TYR A 99 -12.52 1.82 -2.75
C TYR A 99 -11.83 2.40 -3.97
N LEU A 100 -12.32 3.51 -4.48
CA LEU A 100 -11.77 4.25 -5.62
C LEU A 100 -11.24 5.61 -5.13
N SER A 101 -10.09 6.04 -5.66
CA SER A 101 -9.62 7.40 -5.45
C SER A 101 -10.53 8.40 -6.19
N PRO A 102 -10.69 9.63 -5.69
CA PRO A 102 -11.61 10.60 -6.31
C PRO A 102 -11.23 11.04 -7.74
N ASP A 103 -10.00 10.76 -8.16
CA ASP A 103 -9.48 11.02 -9.50
C ASP A 103 -9.48 9.76 -10.39
N ASP A 104 -10.13 8.69 -9.94
CA ASP A 104 -10.30 7.40 -10.63
C ASP A 104 -8.98 6.67 -11.00
N ASN A 105 -7.84 7.14 -10.49
CA ASN A 105 -6.52 6.59 -10.81
C ASN A 105 -6.17 5.32 -10.05
N PHE A 106 -6.76 5.09 -8.87
CA PHE A 106 -6.40 3.97 -8.00
C PHE A 106 -7.61 3.29 -7.36
N ILE A 107 -7.54 1.96 -7.34
CA ILE A 107 -8.47 1.10 -6.59
C ILE A 107 -7.74 0.51 -5.39
N ILE A 108 -8.37 0.57 -4.21
CA ILE A 108 -7.99 -0.19 -3.02
C ILE A 108 -8.97 -1.35 -2.87
N LYS A 109 -8.44 -2.58 -2.74
CA LYS A 109 -9.23 -3.79 -2.49
C LYS A 109 -8.83 -4.38 -1.15
N THR A 110 -9.80 -4.75 -0.31
CA THR A 110 -9.53 -5.62 0.84
C THR A 110 -9.25 -7.02 0.36
N VAL A 111 -8.16 -7.60 0.83
CA VAL A 111 -7.82 -9.00 0.53
C VAL A 111 -7.87 -9.86 1.78
N SER A 112 -8.20 -11.12 1.59
CA SER A 112 -8.08 -12.16 2.61
C SER A 112 -6.62 -12.50 2.89
N HIS A 113 -6.38 -13.18 4.02
CA HIS A 113 -5.05 -13.67 4.37
C HIS A 113 -4.50 -14.69 3.35
N SER A 114 -5.36 -15.55 2.80
CA SER A 114 -4.99 -16.51 1.76
C SER A 114 -4.60 -15.82 0.45
N GLU A 115 -5.36 -14.81 0.02
CA GLU A 115 -5.02 -13.97 -1.15
C GLU A 115 -3.69 -13.23 -0.93
N THR A 116 -3.47 -12.65 0.26
CA THR A 116 -2.22 -11.98 0.60
C THR A 116 -1.02 -12.91 0.49
N THR A 117 -1.17 -14.14 0.99
CA THR A 117 -0.15 -15.18 0.89
C THR A 117 0.13 -15.56 -0.56
N ALA A 118 -0.91 -15.69 -1.38
CA ALA A 118 -0.77 -15.97 -2.80
C ALA A 118 -0.07 -14.82 -3.54
N LEU A 119 -0.53 -13.59 -3.37
CA LEU A 119 0.04 -12.39 -4.01
C LEU A 119 1.51 -12.21 -3.65
N THR A 120 1.88 -12.36 -2.37
CA THR A 120 3.27 -12.24 -1.91
C THR A 120 4.18 -13.29 -2.57
N LYS A 121 3.68 -14.53 -2.75
CA LYS A 121 4.42 -15.59 -3.46
C LYS A 121 4.57 -15.32 -4.95
N MET A 122 3.66 -14.56 -5.56
CA MET A 122 3.72 -14.20 -6.98
C MET A 122 4.64 -13.02 -7.28
N LEU A 123 4.97 -12.17 -6.29
CA LEU A 123 5.79 -10.96 -6.50
C LEU A 123 7.13 -11.19 -7.24
N PRO A 124 7.92 -12.24 -6.93
CA PRO A 124 9.16 -12.49 -7.66
C PRO A 124 8.91 -12.83 -9.14
N GLY A 125 7.86 -13.62 -9.43
CA GLY A 125 7.47 -13.93 -10.81
C GLY A 125 6.96 -12.71 -11.56
N TYR A 126 6.17 -11.87 -10.88
CA TYR A 126 5.67 -10.61 -11.42
C TYR A 126 6.81 -9.65 -11.80
N PHE A 127 7.84 -9.56 -10.95
CA PHE A 127 9.05 -8.79 -11.24
C PHE A 127 9.80 -9.29 -12.50
N LEU A 128 9.87 -10.60 -12.71
CA LEU A 128 10.57 -11.20 -13.85
C LEU A 128 9.83 -11.04 -15.18
N VAL A 129 8.48 -11.03 -15.17
CA VAL A 129 7.66 -11.06 -16.39
C VAL A 129 7.32 -9.68 -16.93
N ARG A 130 7.16 -8.66 -16.06
CA ARG A 130 6.93 -7.23 -16.37
C ARG A 130 6.14 -6.91 -17.67
N GLN A 131 5.07 -7.66 -17.91
CA GLN A 131 3.86 -7.24 -18.63
C GLN A 131 2.67 -7.73 -17.80
N LEU A 132 1.71 -6.83 -17.55
CA LEU A 132 0.35 -7.03 -17.00
C LEU A 132 0.09 -6.62 -15.54
N CYS A 133 -0.35 -5.37 -15.41
CA CYS A 133 -1.46 -4.86 -14.59
C CYS A 133 -1.31 -4.71 -13.06
N ASP A 134 -1.76 -3.52 -12.63
CA ASP A 134 -1.77 -2.94 -11.29
C ASP A 134 -2.56 -3.76 -10.26
N ILE A 135 -1.90 -4.11 -9.16
CA ILE A 135 -2.57 -4.51 -7.91
C ILE A 135 -1.82 -3.86 -6.74
N VAL A 136 -2.45 -2.90 -6.07
CA VAL A 136 -2.04 -2.44 -4.73
C VAL A 136 -2.89 -3.19 -3.71
N THR A 137 -2.22 -4.04 -2.92
CA THR A 137 -2.88 -4.89 -1.92
C THR A 137 -2.87 -4.21 -0.55
N ILE A 138 -4.02 -4.05 0.09
CA ILE A 138 -4.11 -3.66 1.51
C ILE A 138 -4.81 -4.81 2.28
N THR A 139 -4.12 -5.38 3.26
CA THR A 139 -4.73 -6.28 4.25
C THR A 139 -5.37 -5.45 5.36
N PRO A 140 -6.59 -5.81 5.83
CA PRO A 140 -7.13 -5.26 7.06
C PRO A 140 -6.27 -5.63 8.28
#